data_AF-A0A508YDK3-F1
#
_entry.id   AF-A0A508YDK3-F1
#
_cell.length_a   1.000
_cell.length_b   1.000
_cell.length_c   1.000
_cell.angle_alpha   90.00
_cell.angle_beta   90.00
_cell.angle_gamma   90.00
#
_symmetry.space_group_name_H-M   'P 1'
#
loop_
_entity.id
_entity.type
_entity.pdbx_description
1 polymer ?
#
loop_
_entity_poly.entity_id
_entity_poly.type
_entity_poly.pdbx_seq_one_letter_code
_entity_poly.pdbx_strand_id
1 'polypeptide(L)'
;MEREGLINVVPQSGTYIATIDMNIAKEGRFVRECIEPQVMMEALAKHSSAQFETLQQNLNAPKKAVKADQTDLFFDLDQKFHQTFYQIADRRQIWDWLHLNSLWLNRFQRLCLKVPGLD
;
A
#
# COMPACT_ATOMS: atom_id res chain seq x y z
N MET A 1 -11.89 13.22 16.02
CA MET A 1 -10.70 12.98 15.18
C MET A 1 -11.16 12.97 13.74
N GLU A 2 -11.12 14.15 13.13
CA GLU A 2 -11.16 14.35 11.68
C GLU A 2 -10.09 13.43 11.09
N ARG A 3 -10.50 12.30 10.52
CA ARG A 3 -9.57 11.40 9.86
C ARG A 3 -9.13 12.09 8.58
N GLU A 4 -8.02 12.81 8.65
CA GLU A 4 -7.14 13.12 7.51
C GLU A 4 -7.86 13.71 6.27
N GLY A 5 -8.72 14.72 6.47
CA GLY A 5 -9.35 15.43 5.35
C GLY A 5 -10.30 14.59 4.48
N LEU A 6 -10.75 13.43 4.97
CA LEU A 6 -11.56 12.48 4.19
C LEU A 6 -13.04 12.86 4.06
N ILE A 7 -13.50 13.79 4.90
CA ILE A 7 -14.89 14.20 4.99
C ILE A 7 -14.91 15.72 5.00
N ASN A 8 -15.35 16.33 3.89
CA ASN A 8 -15.77 17.73 3.91
C ASN A 8 -17.21 17.76 4.39
N VAL A 9 -17.42 18.18 5.65
CA VAL A 9 -18.75 18.45 6.18
C VAL A 9 -19.17 19.85 5.71
N VAL A 10 -20.04 19.94 4.70
CA VAL A 10 -20.70 21.20 4.34
C VAL A 10 -22.01 21.29 5.14
N PRO A 11 -22.26 22.35 5.93
CA PRO A 11 -23.50 22.47 6.68
C PRO A 11 -24.69 22.49 5.71
N GLN A 12 -25.72 21.67 5.98
CA GLN A 12 -26.98 21.56 5.24
C GLN A 12 -26.99 20.87 3.85
N SER A 13 -25.96 20.12 3.42
CA SER A 13 -26.02 19.44 2.10
C SER A 13 -25.49 17.99 2.00
N GLY A 14 -25.14 17.35 3.12
CA GLY A 14 -24.74 15.94 3.15
C GLY A 14 -23.23 15.71 3.18
N THR A 15 -22.83 14.44 3.29
CA THR A 15 -21.43 14.00 3.42
C THR A 15 -20.85 13.68 2.04
N TYR A 16 -19.80 14.39 1.64
CA TYR A 16 -19.07 14.14 0.39
C TYR A 16 -17.74 13.43 0.65
N ILE A 17 -17.40 12.47 -0.21
CA ILE A 17 -16.08 11.82 -0.21
C ILE A 17 -15.08 12.80 -0.81
N ALA A 18 -14.03 13.14 -0.06
CA ALA A 18 -12.98 14.04 -0.55
C ALA A 18 -12.29 13.48 -1.81
N THR A 19 -12.05 14.34 -2.81
CA THR A 19 -11.29 14.03 -4.02
C THR A 19 -9.84 13.68 -3.67
N ILE A 20 -9.20 12.79 -4.45
CA ILE A 20 -7.82 12.35 -4.19
C ILE A 20 -6.86 13.54 -4.33
N ASP A 21 -6.12 13.86 -3.26
CA ASP A 21 -5.01 14.82 -3.34
C ASP A 21 -3.79 14.13 -3.98
N MET A 22 -3.55 14.48 -5.25
CA MET A 22 -2.46 13.92 -6.04
C MET A 22 -1.07 14.40 -5.60
N ASN A 23 -0.96 15.54 -4.93
CA ASN A 23 0.33 15.99 -4.41
C ASN A 23 0.73 15.10 -3.22
N ILE A 24 -0.19 14.87 -2.29
CA ILE A 24 0.07 13.98 -1.14
C ILE A 24 0.31 12.53 -1.59
N ALA A 25 -0.44 12.05 -2.59
CA ALA A 25 -0.21 10.73 -3.17
C ALA A 25 1.20 10.59 -3.76
N LYS A 26 1.70 11.62 -4.46
CA LYS A 26 3.06 11.64 -5.03
C LYS A 26 4.14 11.67 -3.94
N GLU A 27 3.96 12.46 -2.89
CA GLU A 27 4.88 12.48 -1.74
C GLU A 27 4.95 11.10 -1.06
N GLY A 28 3.79 10.48 -0.81
CA GLY A 28 3.73 9.13 -0.26
C GLY A 28 4.44 8.09 -1.14
N ARG A 29 4.29 8.22 -2.47
CA ARG A 29 5.01 7.37 -3.44
C ARG A 29 6.52 7.57 -3.34
N PHE A 30 6.97 8.83 -3.35
CA PHE A 30 8.40 9.17 -3.26
C PHE A 30 9.05 8.57 -2.01
N VAL A 31 8.41 8.70 -0.84
CA VAL A 31 8.92 8.14 0.41
C VAL A 31 9.05 6.62 0.33
N ARG A 32 8.04 5.91 -0.22
CA ARG A 32 8.11 4.46 -0.42
C ARG A 32 9.24 4.08 -1.39
N GLU A 33 9.40 4.79 -2.51
CA GLU A 33 10.46 4.55 -3.49
C GLU A 33 11.87 4.71 -2.90
N CYS A 34 12.06 5.62 -1.94
CA CYS A 34 13.35 5.78 -1.27
C CYS A 34 13.66 4.67 -0.24
N ILE A 35 12.65 4.23 0.51
CA ILE A 35 12.84 3.36 1.68
C ILE A 35 12.75 1.88 1.32
N GLU A 36 11.81 1.51 0.45
CA GLU A 36 11.51 0.11 0.15
C GLU A 36 12.71 -0.68 -0.40
N PRO A 37 13.54 -0.15 -1.32
CA PRO A 37 14.70 -0.88 -1.81
C PRO A 37 15.67 -1.26 -0.69
N GLN A 38 15.90 -0.35 0.26
CA GLN A 38 16.79 -0.58 1.41
C GLN A 38 16.22 -1.65 2.34
N VAL A 39 14.92 -1.57 2.64
CA VAL A 39 14.21 -2.55 3.48
C VAL A 39 14.21 -3.94 2.85
N MET A 40 14.00 -4.03 1.53
CA MET A 40 14.05 -5.30 0.81
C MET A 40 15.45 -5.92 0.86
N MET A 41 16.51 -5.12 0.70
CA MET A 41 17.90 -5.60 0.81
C MET A 41 18.21 -6.09 2.23
N GLU A 42 17.81 -5.36 3.27
CA GLU A 42 17.97 -5.79 4.67
C GLU A 42 17.22 -7.10 4.95
N ALA A 43 15.97 -7.22 4.48
CA ALA A 43 15.18 -8.43 4.63
C ALA A 43 15.82 -9.63 3.92
N LEU A 44 16.37 -9.43 2.72
CA LEU A 44 17.11 -10.48 2.00
C LEU A 44 18.42 -10.87 2.70
N ALA A 45 19.04 -9.98 3.47
CA ALA A 45 20.22 -10.35 4.27
C ALA A 45 19.86 -11.12 5.55
N LYS A 46 18.65 -10.90 6.10
CA LYS A 46 18.22 -11.43 7.41
C LYS A 46 17.28 -12.64 7.36
N HIS A 47 16.75 -12.97 6.18
CA HIS A 47 15.68 -13.97 6.08
C HIS A 47 16.11 -15.37 6.58
N SER A 48 15.16 -16.06 7.21
CA SER A 48 15.22 -17.51 7.39
C SER A 48 14.63 -18.23 6.16
N SER A 49 14.94 -19.51 5.99
CA SER A 49 14.38 -20.34 4.91
C SER A 49 12.84 -20.33 4.90
N ALA A 50 12.21 -20.40 6.07
CA ALA A 50 10.75 -20.35 6.22
C ALA A 50 10.15 -18.98 5.84
N GLN A 51 10.87 -17.88 6.13
CA GLN A 51 10.44 -16.53 5.73
C GLN A 51 10.56 -16.33 4.21
N PHE A 52 11.58 -16.93 3.58
CA PHE A 52 11.73 -16.90 2.12
C PHE A 52 10.61 -17.68 1.41
N GLU A 53 10.24 -18.87 1.92
CA GLU A 53 9.09 -19.61 1.41
C GLU A 53 7.80 -18.80 1.52
N THR A 54 7.60 -18.10 2.64
CA THR A 54 6.45 -17.20 2.84
C THR A 54 6.43 -16.07 1.81
N LEU A 55 7.58 -15.45 1.53
CA LEU A 55 7.69 -14.43 0.48
C LEU A 55 7.37 -14.99 -0.92
N GLN A 56 7.83 -16.20 -1.24
CA GLN A 56 7.52 -16.86 -2.50
C GLN A 56 6.03 -17.21 -2.66
N GLN A 57 5.38 -17.62 -1.56
CA GLN A 57 3.92 -17.83 -1.57
C GLN A 57 3.18 -16.51 -1.79
N ASN A 58 3.60 -15.44 -1.11
CA ASN A 58 3.02 -14.10 -1.25
C ASN A 58 3.20 -13.53 -2.67
N LEU A 59 4.22 -13.93 -3.42
CA LEU A 59 4.40 -13.53 -4.84
C LEU A 59 3.40 -14.21 -5.80
N ASN A 60 2.90 -15.39 -5.44
CA ASN A 60 2.03 -16.18 -6.32
C ASN A 60 0.53 -15.92 -6.09
N ALA A 61 0.16 -15.45 -4.91
CA ALA A 61 -1.24 -15.12 -4.59
C ALA A 61 -1.79 -13.93 -5.42
N PRO A 62 -1.08 -12.80 -5.61
CA PRO A 62 -1.54 -11.69 -6.43
C PRO A 62 -1.85 -12.10 -7.88
N LYS A 63 -1.04 -13.00 -8.46
CA LYS A 63 -1.26 -13.52 -9.83
C LYS A 63 -2.60 -14.24 -9.98
N LYS A 64 -3.06 -14.92 -8.92
CA LYS A 64 -4.38 -15.57 -8.92
C LYS A 64 -5.51 -14.53 -8.79
N ALA A 65 -5.33 -13.51 -7.93
CA ALA A 65 -6.29 -12.43 -7.77
C ALA A 65 -6.52 -11.66 -9.08
N VAL A 66 -5.44 -11.35 -9.83
CA VAL A 66 -5.55 -10.71 -11.16
C VAL A 66 -6.33 -11.57 -12.14
N LYS A 67 -6.04 -12.88 -12.22
CA LYS A 67 -6.78 -13.80 -13.11
C LYS A 67 -8.26 -13.93 -12.77
N ALA A 68 -8.63 -13.71 -11.51
CA ALA A 68 -10.00 -13.75 -11.02
C ALA A 68 -10.68 -12.37 -11.03
N ASP A 69 -10.02 -11.34 -11.56
CA ASP A 69 -10.49 -9.94 -11.59
C ASP A 69 -10.78 -9.35 -10.19
N GLN A 70 -10.07 -9.84 -9.18
CA GLN A 70 -10.22 -9.44 -7.78
C GLN A 70 -9.22 -8.32 -7.43
N THR A 71 -9.46 -7.13 -7.97
CA THR A 71 -8.55 -5.96 -7.84
C THR A 71 -8.32 -5.52 -6.39
N ASP A 72 -9.36 -5.52 -5.55
CA ASP A 72 -9.23 -5.18 -4.13
C ASP A 72 -8.39 -6.23 -3.36
N LEU A 73 -8.56 -7.52 -3.69
CA LEU A 73 -7.73 -8.59 -3.12
C LEU A 73 -6.28 -8.48 -3.58
N PHE A 74 -6.05 -8.15 -4.87
CA PHE A 74 -4.71 -7.91 -5.38
C PHE A 74 -4.01 -6.81 -4.58
N PHE A 75 -4.69 -5.68 -4.35
CA PHE A 75 -4.16 -4.58 -3.56
C PHE A 75 -3.80 -5.03 -2.13
N ASP A 76 -4.69 -5.77 -1.46
CA ASP A 76 -4.44 -6.23 -0.09
C ASP A 76 -3.27 -7.23 -0.02
N LEU A 77 -3.15 -8.11 -1.01
CA LEU A 77 -2.03 -9.05 -1.11
C LEU A 77 -0.70 -8.35 -1.41
N ASP A 78 -0.72 -7.30 -2.23
CA ASP A 78 0.44 -6.46 -2.49
C ASP A 78 0.92 -5.75 -1.21
N GLN A 79 0.01 -5.11 -0.48
CA GLN A 79 0.33 -4.49 0.82
C GLN A 79 0.90 -5.52 1.79
N LYS A 80 0.35 -6.74 1.81
CA LYS A 80 0.86 -7.82 2.66
C LYS A 80 2.27 -8.25 2.28
N PHE A 81 2.55 -8.35 0.98
CA PHE A 81 3.87 -8.67 0.45
C PHE A 81 4.91 -7.64 0.91
N HIS A 82 4.62 -6.35 0.74
CA HIS A 82 5.51 -5.28 1.22
C HIS A 82 5.68 -5.35 2.75
N GLN A 83 4.59 -5.48 3.52
CA GLN A 83 4.65 -5.60 4.98
C GLN A 83 5.58 -6.73 5.45
N THR A 84 5.59 -7.88 4.76
CA THR A 84 6.46 -9.01 5.11
C THR A 84 7.94 -8.63 5.06
N PHE A 85 8.39 -7.82 4.08
CA PHE A 85 9.78 -7.34 4.08
C PHE A 85 10.10 -6.47 5.30
N TYR A 86 9.22 -5.53 5.64
CA TYR A 86 9.41 -4.69 6.82
C TYR A 86 9.46 -5.51 8.12
N GLN A 87 8.73 -6.62 8.18
CA GLN A 87 8.78 -7.54 9.32
C GLN A 87 10.10 -8.30 9.39
N ILE A 88 10.59 -8.84 8.26
CA ILE A 88 11.86 -9.59 8.19
C ILE A 88 13.06 -8.66 8.45
N ALA A 89 12.99 -7.40 7.99
CA ALA A 89 14.04 -6.42 8.20
C ALA A 89 14.10 -5.85 9.65
N ASP A 90 13.16 -6.20 10.52
CA ASP A 90 12.94 -5.59 11.84
C ASP A 90 12.58 -4.09 11.77
N ARG A 91 11.86 -3.68 10.73
CA ARG A 91 11.45 -2.29 10.45
C ARG A 91 9.94 -2.07 10.56
N ARG A 92 9.24 -2.84 11.40
CA ARG A 92 7.78 -2.78 11.54
C ARG A 92 7.24 -1.38 11.85
N GLN A 93 7.95 -0.60 12.66
CA GLN A 93 7.54 0.76 12.99
C GLN A 93 7.51 1.69 11.77
N ILE A 94 8.45 1.49 10.82
CA ILE A 94 8.48 2.26 9.56
C ILE A 94 7.27 1.89 8.70
N TRP A 95 6.88 0.61 8.67
CA TRP A 95 5.66 0.18 8.00
C TRP A 95 4.41 0.88 8.57
N ASP A 96 4.29 0.94 9.90
CA ASP A 96 3.14 1.57 10.54
C ASP A 96 3.05 3.07 10.22
N TRP A 97 4.19 3.77 10.21
CA TRP A 97 4.26 5.18 9.78
C TRP A 97 3.86 5.36 8.32
N LEU A 98 4.40 4.53 7.42
CA LEU A 98 4.02 4.58 6.01
C LEU A 98 2.54 4.31 5.83
N HIS A 99 1.99 3.29 6.49
CA HIS A 99 0.59 2.91 6.35
C HIS A 99 -0.36 4.03 6.75
N LEU A 100 -0.08 4.73 7.86
CA LEU A 100 -0.85 5.90 8.29
C LEU A 100 -0.79 7.04 7.26
N ASN A 101 0.39 7.33 6.69
CA ASN A 101 0.55 8.44 5.74
C ASN A 101 0.20 8.08 4.28
N SER A 102 -0.06 6.81 3.97
CA SER A 102 -0.28 6.33 2.60
C SER A 102 -1.74 6.39 2.16
N LEU A 103 -2.64 7.02 2.93
CA LEU A 103 -4.07 6.95 2.64
C LEU A 103 -4.43 7.47 1.24
N TRP A 104 -3.90 8.64 0.85
CA TRP A 104 -4.12 9.22 -0.48
C TRP A 104 -3.51 8.36 -1.60
N LEU A 105 -2.29 7.84 -1.37
CA LEU A 105 -1.62 6.93 -2.29
C LEU A 105 -2.41 5.63 -2.48
N ASN A 106 -2.91 5.03 -1.39
CA ASN A 106 -3.68 3.80 -1.41
C ASN A 106 -5.00 3.99 -2.17
N ARG A 107 -5.66 5.14 -1.99
CA ARG A 107 -6.87 5.49 -2.76
C ARG A 107 -6.57 5.64 -4.24
N PHE A 108 -5.45 6.30 -4.59
CA PHE A 108 -5.01 6.43 -5.98
C PHE A 108 -4.69 5.07 -6.61
N GLN A 109 -3.89 4.23 -5.95
CA GLN A 109 -3.54 2.89 -6.43
C GLN A 109 -4.79 2.01 -6.65
N ARG A 110 -5.75 2.02 -5.71
CA ARG A 110 -7.03 1.31 -5.89
C ARG A 110 -7.84 1.83 -7.07
N LEU A 111 -7.80 3.13 -7.34
CA LEU A 111 -8.48 3.73 -8.49
C LEU A 111 -7.81 3.29 -9.81
N CYS A 112 -6.49 3.33 -9.90
CA CYS A 112 -5.74 2.86 -11.08
C CYS A 112 -6.00 1.38 -11.39
N LEU A 113 -6.15 0.53 -10.35
CA LEU A 113 -6.47 -0.89 -10.54
C LEU A 113 -7.89 -1.11 -11.09
N LYS A 114 -8.81 -0.17 -10.87
CA LYS A 114 -10.21 -0.24 -11.35
C LYS A 114 -10.41 0.47 -12.68
N VAL A 115 -9.52 1.39 -13.05
CA VAL A 115 -9.61 2.23 -14.25
C VAL A 115 -8.32 2.08 -15.08
N PRO A 116 -8.33 1.27 -16.16
CA PRO A 116 -7.18 1.12 -17.03
C PRO A 116 -6.78 2.45 -17.71
N GLY A 117 -5.47 2.73 -17.79
CA GLY A 117 -4.92 3.92 -18.46
C GLY A 117 -4.92 5.20 -17.62
N LEU A 118 -5.06 5.07 -16.30
CA LEU A 118 -4.99 6.16 -15.34
C LEU A 118 -3.56 6.29 -14.80
N ASP A 119 -2.68 6.91 -15.59
CA ASP A 119 -1.25 7.06 -15.31
C ASP A 119 -0.84 8.52 -15.11
#